data_AF-A0A9N9X3B6-F1
#
_entry.id   AF-A0A9N9X3B6-F1
#
_cell.length_a   1.000
_cell.length_b   1.000
_cell.length_c   1.000
_cell.angle_alpha   90.00
_cell.angle_beta   90.00
_cell.angle_gamma   90.00
#
_symmetry.space_group_name_H-M   'P 1'
#
loop_
_entity.id
_entity.type
_entity.pdbx_description
1 polymer ?
#
loop_
_entity_poly.entity_id
_entity_poly.type
_entity_poly.pdbx_seq_one_letter_code
_entity_poly.pdbx_strand_id
1 'polypeptide(L)'
;MKAFEEVIKKLSSGDSTGHGVNIISLKGTIQRFAPCFIGNAQQDSQEFLRLLLLGLHKDINEVIEKPDPKFTDISEILDGNEKASEYHGRDS
;
A
#
# COMPACT_ATOMS: atom_id res chain seq x y z
N MET A 1 -1.73 2.71 11.21
CA MET A 1 -2.19 1.56 12.03
C MET A 1 -2.43 1.82 13.54
N LYS A 2 -2.32 3.04 14.09
CA LYS A 2 -2.49 3.30 15.54
C LYS A 2 -3.83 2.82 16.13
N ALA A 3 -4.93 2.99 15.40
CA ALA A 3 -6.25 2.53 15.86
C ALA A 3 -6.34 1.00 16.03
N PHE A 4 -5.57 0.23 15.25
CA PHE A 4 -5.49 -1.23 15.39
C PHE A 4 -4.70 -1.60 16.65
N GLU A 5 -3.57 -0.94 16.89
CA GLU A 5 -2.76 -1.11 18.10
C GLU A 5 -3.57 -0.83 19.38
N GLU A 6 -4.35 0.25 19.40
CA GLU A 6 -5.22 0.59 20.53
C GLU A 6 -6.25 -0.51 20.83
N VAL A 7 -6.83 -1.10 19.78
CA VAL A 7 -7.79 -2.20 19.93
C VAL A 7 -7.11 -3.45 20.49
N ILE A 8 -5.94 -3.83 19.96
CA ILE A 8 -5.19 -5.00 20.45
C ILE A 8 -4.77 -4.79 21.91
N LYS A 9 -4.24 -3.61 22.27
CA LYS A 9 -3.86 -3.29 23.65
C LYS A 9 -5.03 -3.41 24.61
N LYS A 10 -6.21 -2.90 24.25
CA LYS A 10 -7.43 -2.99 25.06
C LYS A 10 -7.96 -4.42 25.20
N LEU A 11 -7.88 -5.22 24.13
CA LEU A 11 -8.26 -6.63 24.17
C LEU A 11 -7.30 -7.45 25.04
N SER A 12 -6.00 -7.15 24.98
CA SER A 12 -4.96 -7.87 25.72
C SER A 12 -4.78 -7.40 27.17
N SER A 13 -5.25 -6.21 27.55
CA SER A 13 -5.13 -5.68 28.91
C SER A 13 -6.01 -6.40 29.94
N GLY A 14 -6.79 -7.41 29.53
CA GLY A 14 -7.55 -8.27 30.44
C GLY A 14 -8.63 -7.53 31.22
N ASP A 15 -9.16 -6.43 30.66
CA ASP A 15 -10.25 -5.67 31.26
C ASP A 15 -11.47 -6.59 31.43
N SER A 16 -11.68 -7.03 32.67
CA SER A 16 -12.65 -8.04 33.08
C SER A 16 -14.01 -7.43 33.40
N THR A 17 -14.18 -6.14 33.11
CA THR A 17 -15.45 -5.42 33.31
C THR A 17 -16.58 -5.90 32.40
N GLY A 18 -16.33 -6.82 31.46
CA GLY A 18 -17.33 -7.35 30.54
C GLY A 18 -17.82 -6.34 29.48
N HIS A 19 -17.23 -5.15 29.45
CA HIS A 19 -17.56 -4.13 28.47
C HIS A 19 -16.78 -4.38 27.17
N GLY A 20 -17.48 -4.35 26.03
CA GLY A 20 -16.86 -4.55 24.72
C GLY A 20 -15.86 -3.44 24.36
N VAL A 21 -14.81 -3.79 23.62
CA VAL A 21 -13.84 -2.81 23.10
C VAL A 21 -14.47 -1.99 21.97
N ASN A 22 -14.39 -0.66 22.08
CA ASN A 22 -14.87 0.24 21.02
C ASN A 22 -13.94 0.16 19.79
N ILE A 23 -14.51 -0.22 18.65
CA ILE A 23 -13.80 -0.39 17.36
C ILE A 23 -14.06 0.72 16.33
N ILE A 24 -14.77 1.80 16.69
CA ILE A 24 -15.21 2.84 15.72
C ILE A 24 -14.02 3.50 15.02
N SER A 25 -12.98 3.83 15.78
CA SER A 25 -11.74 4.41 15.25
C SER A 25 -11.05 3.47 14.26
N LEU A 26 -11.02 2.17 14.58
CA LEU A 26 -10.48 1.14 13.70
C LEU A 26 -11.32 1.02 12.41
N LYS A 27 -12.65 0.99 12.53
CA LYS A 27 -13.57 0.95 11.38
C LYS A 27 -13.34 2.12 10.43
N GLY A 28 -13.25 3.35 10.96
CA GLY A 28 -12.99 4.54 10.15
C GLY A 28 -11.63 4.48 9.43
N THR A 29 -10.61 3.97 10.12
CA THR A 29 -9.28 3.75 9.51
C THR A 29 -9.37 2.77 8.35
N ILE A 30 -10.01 1.61 8.55
CA ILE A 30 -10.16 0.58 7.52
C ILE A 30 -10.92 1.11 6.31
N GLN A 31 -12.01 1.83 6.52
CA GLN A 31 -12.81 2.43 5.44
C GLN A 31 -12.05 3.46 4.62
N ARG A 32 -11.06 4.16 5.20
CA ARG A 32 -10.20 5.09 4.48
C ARG A 32 -9.23 4.37 3.53
N PHE A 33 -8.69 3.22 3.95
CA PHE A 33 -7.70 2.47 3.15
C PHE A 33 -8.34 1.47 2.17
N ALA A 34 -9.54 0.98 2.51
CA ALA A 34 -10.28 0.01 1.73
C ALA A 34 -11.75 0.46 1.65
N PRO A 35 -12.08 1.35 0.68
CA PRO A 35 -13.43 1.89 0.52
C PRO A 35 -14.53 0.84 0.30
N CYS A 36 -14.16 -0.38 -0.12
CA CYS A 36 -15.10 -1.51 -0.22
C CYS A 36 -15.78 -1.89 1.11
N PHE A 37 -15.17 -1.54 2.25
CA PHE A 37 -15.74 -1.77 3.59
C PHE A 37 -16.62 -0.62 4.09
N ILE A 38 -16.98 0.35 3.24
CA ILE A 38 -17.92 1.41 3.60
C ILE A 38 -19.33 0.82 3.78
N GLY A 39 -20.04 1.30 4.80
CA GLY A 39 -21.38 0.83 5.14
C GLY A 39 -21.40 -0.20 6.27
N ASN A 40 -22.49 -0.97 6.31
CA ASN A 40 -22.79 -1.95 7.36
C ASN A 40 -23.25 -3.31 6.78
N ALA A 41 -23.04 -3.54 5.48
CA ALA A 41 -23.31 -4.84 4.87
C ALA A 41 -22.29 -5.88 5.37
N GLN A 42 -22.67 -7.15 5.39
CA GLN A 42 -21.74 -8.25 5.69
C GLN A 42 -20.63 -8.30 4.63
N GLN A 43 -19.42 -8.66 5.06
CA GLN A 43 -18.22 -8.63 4.25
C GLN A 43 -17.50 -9.97 4.35
N ASP A 44 -16.75 -10.32 3.31
CA ASP A 44 -15.87 -11.48 3.35
C ASP A 44 -14.70 -11.22 4.32
N SER A 45 -14.54 -12.10 5.32
CA SER A 45 -13.48 -11.99 6.31
C SER A 45 -12.09 -12.24 5.70
N GLN A 46 -12.00 -13.02 4.62
CA GLN A 46 -10.76 -13.30 3.91
C GLN A 46 -10.23 -12.04 3.22
N GLU A 47 -11.11 -11.31 2.53
CA GLU A 47 -10.74 -10.04 1.87
C GLU A 47 -10.33 -9.00 2.91
N PHE A 48 -11.08 -8.93 4.01
CA PHE A 48 -10.76 -8.07 5.16
C PHE A 48 -9.35 -8.34 5.71
N LEU A 49 -9.04 -9.59 6.04
CA LEU A 49 -7.73 -9.95 6.59
C LEU A 49 -6.61 -9.67 5.58
N ARG A 50 -6.84 -9.96 4.29
CA ARG A 50 -5.86 -9.68 3.24
C ARG A 50 -5.52 -8.19 3.17
N LEU A 51 -6.52 -7.32 3.18
CA LEU A 51 -6.34 -5.87 3.11
C LEU A 51 -5.73 -5.30 4.40
N LEU A 52 -6.13 -5.82 5.56
CA LEU A 52 -5.56 -5.44 6.85
C LEU A 52 -4.06 -5.78 6.91
N LEU A 53 -3.68 -7.00 6.53
CA LEU A 53 -2.28 -7.44 6.53
C LEU A 53 -1.44 -6.68 5.50
N LEU A 54 -2.01 -6.38 4.32
CA LEU A 54 -1.33 -5.54 3.33
C LEU A 54 -1.07 -4.13 3.86
N GLY A 55 -2.05 -3.53 4.53
CA GLY A 55 -1.89 -2.23 5.20
C GLY A 55 -0.83 -2.28 6.30
N LEU A 56 -0.83 -3.34 7.11
CA LEU A 56 0.14 -3.50 8.21
C LEU A 56 1.56 -3.62 7.64
N HIS A 57 1.71 -4.43 6.61
CA HIS A 57 2.98 -4.64 5.93
C HIS A 57 3.51 -3.35 5.29
N LYS A 58 2.64 -2.54 4.70
CA LYS A 58 3.01 -1.22 4.15
C LYS A 58 3.43 -0.25 5.25
N ASP A 59 2.68 -0.16 6.35
CA ASP A 59 3.03 0.70 7.49
C ASP A 59 4.35 0.27 8.17
N ILE A 60 4.66 -1.03 8.20
CA ILE A 60 5.91 -1.57 8.75
C ILE A 60 7.09 -1.37 7.80
N ASN A 61 6.85 -1.48 6.50
CA ASN A 61 7.88 -1.39 5.46
C ASN A 61 7.92 -0.05 4.73
N GLU A 62 7.28 1.00 5.25
CA GLU A 62 7.48 2.34 4.71
C GLU A 62 8.93 2.75 4.94
N VAL A 63 9.67 2.72 3.84
CA VAL A 63 11.07 3.10 3.72
C VAL A 63 11.24 4.54 4.26
N ILE A 64 12.01 4.69 5.33
CA ILE A 64 12.26 5.97 6.04
C ILE A 64 12.92 7.02 5.12
N GLU A 65 13.62 6.59 4.06
CA GLU A 65 14.03 7.43 2.93
C GLU A 65 14.00 6.61 1.65
N LYS A 66 13.07 6.90 0.74
CA LYS A 66 13.18 6.37 -0.62
C LYS A 66 14.50 6.94 -1.17
N PRO A 67 15.54 6.12 -1.47
CA PRO A 67 16.77 6.68 -2.02
C PRO A 67 16.38 7.45 -3.27
N ASP A 68 16.82 8.71 -3.34
CA ASP A 68 16.52 9.59 -4.46
C ASP A 68 16.70 8.79 -5.76
N PRO A 69 15.74 8.84 -6.70
CA PRO A 69 16.05 8.48 -8.07
C PRO A 69 17.04 9.53 -8.54
N LYS A 70 18.32 9.35 -8.19
CA LYS A 70 19.40 10.05 -8.84
C LYS A 70 19.18 9.76 -10.31
N PHE A 71 18.84 10.81 -11.05
CA PHE A 71 19.03 10.91 -12.48
C PHE A 71 20.43 10.37 -12.77
N THR A 72 20.54 9.07 -13.03
CA THR A 72 21.59 8.57 -13.90
C THR A 72 21.07 8.81 -15.31
N ASP A 73 21.26 10.06 -15.74
CA ASP A 73 21.54 10.41 -17.12
C ASP A 73 22.63 9.46 -17.62
N ILE A 74 22.25 8.29 -18.14
CA ILE A 74 23.15 7.49 -18.96
C ILE A 74 22.34 6.86 -20.09
N SER A 75 22.39 7.54 -21.24
CA SER A 75 22.20 7.04 -22.61
C SER A 75 20.79 6.96 -23.22
N GLU A 76 19.97 8.01 -23.05
CA GLU A 76 19.01 8.38 -24.12
C GLU A 76 19.66 9.18 -25.28
N ILE A 77 21.00 9.29 -25.28
CA ILE A 77 21.80 9.64 -26.47
C ILE A 77 22.19 8.36 -27.21
N LEU A 78 21.23 7.45 -27.44
CA LEU A 78 21.30 6.55 -28.58
C LEU A 78 20.41 7.15 -29.65
N ASP A 79 21.06 8.06 -30.38
CA ASP A 79 20.74 8.58 -31.69
C ASP A 79 19.56 7.88 -32.39
N GLY A 80 18.39 8.48 -32.25
CA GLY A 80 17.17 8.08 -32.97
C GLY A 80 17.21 8.45 -34.46
N ASN A 81 18.26 9.15 -34.93
CA ASN A 81 18.37 9.62 -36.31
C ASN A 81 19.29 8.74 -37.18
N GLU A 82 20.24 8.00 -36.62
CA GLU A 82 21.11 7.11 -37.40
C GLU A 82 20.44 5.79 -37.83
N LYS A 83 19.44 5.28 -37.10
CA LYS A 83 18.83 3.96 -37.42
C LYS A 83 17.91 3.94 -38.64
N ALA A 84 17.48 5.10 -39.16
CA ALA A 84 16.62 5.17 -40.34
C ALA A 84 17.41 5.30 -41.67
N SER A 85 18.64 5.83 -41.62
CA SER A 85 19.47 6.00 -42.83
C SER A 85 20.22 4.72 -43.23
N GLU A 86 20.42 3.77 -42.31
CA GLU A 86 21.15 2.54 -42.61
C GLU A 86 20.29 1.51 -43.38
N TYR A 87 18.96 1.58 -43.28
CA TYR A 87 18.04 0.64 -43.94
C TYR A 87 17.76 0.95 -45.42
N HIS A 88 18.10 2.14 -45.92
CA HIS A 88 17.84 2.52 -47.32
C HIS A 88 19.10 2.61 -48.21
N GLY A 89 20.28 2.29 -47.66
CA GLY A 89 21.56 2.40 -48.38
C GLY A 89 22.28 1.09 -48.68
N ARG A 90 21.68 -0.07 -48.38
CA ARG A 90 22.30 -1.39 -48.60
C ARG A 90 21.72 -2.24 -49.73
N ASP A 91 20.75 -1.73 -50.49
CA ASP A 91 20.15 -2.43 -51.64
C ASP A 91 20.01 -1.54 -52.90
N SER A 92 21.03 -0.75 -53.25
CA SER A 92 21.14 -0.12 -54.59
C SER A 92 22.60 0.13 -54.98
#